data_AF-A0A835HMM2-F1
#
_entry.id   AF-A0A835HMM2-F1
#
_cell.length_a   1.000
_cell.length_b   1.000
_cell.length_c   1.000
_cell.angle_alpha   90.00
_cell.angle_beta   90.00
_cell.angle_gamma   90.00
#
_symmetry.space_group_name_H-M   'P 1'
#
loop_
_entity.id
_entity.type
_entity.pdbx_description
1 polymer ?
#
loop_
_entity_poly.entity_id
_entity_poly.type
_entity_poly.pdbx_seq_one_letter_code
_entity_poly.pdbx_strand_id
1 'polypeptide(L)'
;MIDIQPIKCMENIPKRTKKEDWESFIEMCSTDEEKIKREKGKLSREHMKLPHTSGRLGCARIEEELIKESPDGTVTRTHVFVATHTSKDGSCPFLELRPSLDEIKRLVSLDPYLGEKDLDNDPVAKVIGRDGKGRVRGLGTGVTKTVAGIYLYSIKKSGVGPKGAVCQLSTIAQESTGSLLIWSSKVVG
;
A
#
# COMPACT_ATOMS: atom_id res chain seq x y z
N MET A 1 3.37 14.53 -23.86
CA MET A 1 2.51 13.59 -24.60
C MET A 1 3.40 12.89 -25.61
N ILE A 2 3.57 11.56 -25.53
CA ILE A 2 4.16 10.82 -26.65
C ILE A 2 2.99 10.09 -27.28
N ASP A 3 2.38 10.72 -28.27
CA ASP A 3 1.56 9.97 -29.22
C ASP A 3 2.51 8.98 -29.88
N ILE A 4 2.37 7.70 -29.54
CA ILE A 4 3.14 6.61 -30.15
C ILE A 4 2.61 6.50 -31.57
N GLN A 5 3.16 7.33 -32.46
CA GLN A 5 2.96 7.21 -33.89
C GLN A 5 3.77 5.99 -34.33
N PRO A 6 3.14 4.91 -34.83
CA PRO A 6 3.81 3.62 -35.07
C PRO A 6 5.10 3.78 -35.89
N ILE A 7 5.06 4.67 -36.89
CA ILE A 7 6.17 4.99 -37.80
C ILE A 7 7.38 5.58 -37.06
N LYS A 8 7.17 6.49 -36.10
CA LYS A 8 8.27 7.15 -35.36
C LYS A 8 8.94 6.22 -34.33
N CYS A 9 8.22 5.19 -33.89
CA CYS A 9 8.72 4.24 -32.89
C CYS A 9 9.53 3.11 -33.52
N MET A 10 9.26 2.77 -34.78
CA MET A 10 10.01 1.76 -35.55
C MET A 10 11.50 2.12 -35.72
N GLU A 11 11.82 3.41 -35.84
CA GLU A 11 13.20 3.90 -36.04
C GLU A 11 14.04 3.89 -34.75
N ASN A 12 13.41 3.82 -33.59
CA ASN A 12 14.06 3.95 -32.27
C ASN A 12 14.26 2.59 -31.59
N ILE A 13 14.99 1.69 -32.24
CA ILE A 13 15.25 0.34 -31.72
C ILE A 13 16.30 0.41 -30.58
N PRO A 14 16.02 -0.18 -29.40
CA PRO A 14 17.03 -0.28 -28.34
C PRO A 14 18.22 -1.15 -28.76
N LYS A 15 19.45 -0.76 -28.36
CA LYS A 15 20.72 -1.39 -28.78
C LYS A 15 20.84 -2.91 -28.54
N ARG A 16 20.01 -3.50 -27.68
CA ARG A 16 20.05 -4.92 -27.28
C ARG A 16 18.78 -5.69 -27.64
N THR A 17 17.94 -5.11 -28.49
CA THR A 17 16.66 -5.72 -28.90
C THR A 17 16.73 -6.12 -30.36
N LYS A 18 16.23 -7.30 -30.69
CA LYS A 18 16.10 -7.73 -32.08
C LYS A 18 15.04 -6.89 -32.78
N LYS A 19 15.18 -6.68 -34.08
CA LYS A 19 14.26 -5.84 -34.84
C LYS A 19 12.85 -6.42 -34.82
N GLU A 20 12.74 -7.74 -34.95
CA GLU A 20 11.49 -8.49 -35.00
C GLU A 20 10.73 -8.38 -33.67
N ASP A 21 11.43 -8.51 -32.54
CA ASP A 21 10.85 -8.36 -31.20
C ASP A 21 10.33 -6.93 -30.98
N TRP A 22 11.04 -5.92 -31.51
CA TRP A 22 10.62 -4.53 -31.43
C TRP A 22 9.38 -4.24 -32.28
N GLU A 23 9.35 -4.74 -33.52
CA GLU A 23 8.20 -4.62 -34.42
C GLU A 23 6.93 -5.23 -33.79
N SER A 24 7.05 -6.44 -33.24
CA SER A 24 5.95 -7.12 -32.54
C SER A 24 5.45 -6.32 -31.32
N PHE A 25 6.36 -5.72 -30.56
CA PHE A 25 5.99 -4.86 -29.43
C PHE A 25 5.24 -3.59 -29.87
N ILE A 26 5.69 -2.93 -30.94
CA ILE A 26 5.03 -1.74 -31.48
C ILE A 26 3.63 -2.09 -31.99
N GLU A 27 3.48 -3.20 -32.71
CA GLU A 27 2.19 -3.68 -33.18
C GLU A 27 1.23 -3.92 -32.01
N MET A 28 1.67 -4.67 -30.99
CA MET A 28 0.91 -4.92 -29.76
C MET A 28 0.46 -3.62 -29.10
N CYS A 29 1.37 -2.66 -28.94
CA CYS A 29 1.11 -1.37 -28.30
C CYS A 29 0.26 -0.39 -29.14
N SER A 30 0.14 -0.64 -30.45
CA SER A 30 -0.58 0.20 -31.42
C SER A 30 -2.04 -0.22 -31.61
N THR A 31 -2.44 -1.38 -31.06
CA THR A 31 -3.84 -1.81 -31.04
C THR A 31 -4.72 -0.80 -30.29
N ASP A 32 -5.95 -0.60 -30.76
CA ASP A 32 -6.85 0.38 -30.16
C ASP A 32 -7.26 -0.02 -28.73
N GLU A 33 -7.36 -1.31 -28.44
CA GLU A 33 -7.60 -1.82 -27.08
C GLU A 33 -6.52 -1.36 -26.10
N GLU A 34 -5.24 -1.46 -26.48
CA GLU A 34 -4.13 -1.05 -25.62
C GLU A 34 -4.05 0.47 -25.47
N LYS A 35 -4.41 1.24 -26.51
CA LYS A 35 -4.55 2.70 -26.40
C LYS A 35 -5.64 3.08 -25.38
N ILE A 36 -6.80 2.44 -25.45
CA ILE A 36 -7.91 2.69 -24.50
C ILE A 36 -7.48 2.33 -23.07
N LYS A 37 -6.82 1.18 -22.87
CA LYS A 37 -6.29 0.76 -21.56
C LYS A 37 -5.28 1.79 -21.03
N ARG A 38 -4.39 2.30 -21.88
CA ARG A 38 -3.38 3.31 -21.51
C ARG A 38 -4.02 4.62 -21.07
N GLU A 39 -5.00 5.13 -21.82
CA GLU A 39 -5.73 6.35 -21.46
C GLU A 39 -6.51 6.17 -20.16
N LYS A 40 -7.19 5.03 -19.99
CA LYS A 40 -7.86 4.71 -18.71
C LYS A 40 -6.87 4.68 -17.54
N GLY A 41 -5.69 4.10 -17.74
CA GLY A 41 -4.62 4.08 -16.74
C GLY A 41 -4.08 5.48 -16.42
N LYS A 42 -3.98 6.36 -17.41
CA LYS A 42 -3.56 7.76 -17.24
C LYS A 42 -4.57 8.55 -16.41
N LEU A 43 -5.85 8.51 -16.79
CA LEU A 43 -6.93 9.13 -16.04
C LEU A 43 -6.98 8.60 -14.59
N SER A 44 -6.81 7.30 -14.41
CA SER A 44 -6.76 6.70 -13.06
C SER A 44 -5.59 7.23 -12.21
N ARG A 45 -4.42 7.49 -12.82
CA ARG A 45 -3.27 8.06 -12.11
C ARG A 45 -3.47 9.54 -11.80
N GLU A 46 -4.06 10.30 -12.72
CA GLU A 46 -4.40 11.72 -12.52
C GLU A 46 -5.39 11.90 -11.36
N HIS A 47 -6.32 10.96 -11.18
CA HIS A 47 -7.28 10.99 -10.07
C HIS A 47 -6.77 10.37 -8.76
N MET A 48 -5.52 9.89 -8.71
CA MET A 48 -4.95 9.27 -7.51
C MET A 48 -4.57 10.33 -6.47
N LYS A 49 -5.42 10.51 -5.45
CA LYS A 49 -5.25 11.54 -4.41
C LYS A 49 -4.24 11.21 -3.31
N LEU A 50 -3.96 9.93 -3.08
CA LEU A 50 -3.16 9.45 -1.93
C LEU A 50 -2.04 8.51 -2.39
N PRO A 51 -1.04 9.04 -3.10
CA PRO A 51 0.15 8.27 -3.47
C PRO A 51 1.02 7.93 -2.25
N HIS A 52 1.50 6.69 -2.19
CA HIS A 52 2.48 6.24 -1.20
C HIS A 52 3.90 6.68 -1.57
N THR A 53 4.73 6.94 -0.56
CA THR A 53 6.15 7.34 -0.71
C THR A 53 7.13 6.29 -0.17
N SER A 54 6.63 5.17 0.33
CA SER A 54 7.44 4.09 0.94
C SER A 54 8.32 3.32 -0.05
N GLY A 55 8.22 3.59 -1.35
CA GLY A 55 9.01 2.93 -2.39
C GLY A 55 8.73 1.43 -2.43
N ARG A 56 9.79 0.60 -2.25
CA ARG A 56 9.68 -0.86 -2.25
C ARG A 56 9.23 -1.44 -0.89
N LEU A 57 9.08 -0.61 0.14
CA LEU A 57 8.65 -1.05 1.46
C LEU A 57 7.12 -1.14 1.50
N GLY A 58 6.62 -2.33 1.80
CA GLY A 58 5.19 -2.54 2.08
C GLY A 58 4.81 -2.03 3.47
N CYS A 59 3.50 -1.84 3.70
CA CYS A 59 2.96 -1.38 4.99
C CYS A 59 3.39 -2.27 6.17
N ALA A 60 3.36 -3.61 6.00
CA ALA A 60 3.71 -4.55 7.06
C ALA A 60 5.18 -4.44 7.51
N ARG A 61 6.10 -4.16 6.57
CA ARG A 61 7.51 -3.99 6.90
C ARG A 61 7.76 -2.64 7.57
N ILE A 62 7.08 -1.59 7.14
CA ILE A 62 7.11 -0.30 7.83
C ILE A 62 6.57 -0.41 9.24
N GLU A 63 5.47 -1.15 9.43
CA GLU A 63 4.92 -1.43 10.75
C GLU A 63 5.94 -2.15 11.64
N GLU A 64 6.61 -3.18 11.13
CA GLU A 64 7.66 -3.88 11.87
C GLU A 64 8.85 -2.96 12.25
N GLU A 65 9.30 -2.11 11.33
CA GLU A 65 10.35 -1.11 11.58
C GLU A 65 9.91 -0.12 12.67
N LEU A 66 8.68 0.40 12.59
CA LEU A 66 8.12 1.30 13.61
C LEU A 66 7.97 0.63 14.99
N ILE A 67 7.59 -0.66 15.04
CA ILE A 67 7.48 -1.41 16.30
C ILE A 67 8.85 -1.57 16.96
N LYS A 68 9.92 -1.76 16.18
CA LYS A 68 11.30 -1.87 16.69
C LYS A 68 11.81 -0.53 17.22
N GLU A 69 11.42 0.57 16.60
CA GLU A 69 11.81 1.93 17.02
C GLU A 69 10.98 2.44 18.22
N SER A 70 9.77 1.91 18.42
CA SER A 70 8.88 2.33 19.49
C SER A 70 9.26 1.69 20.84
N PRO A 71 9.49 2.47 21.92
CA PRO A 71 9.84 1.93 23.24
C PRO A 71 8.78 0.96 23.80
N ASP A 72 7.50 1.28 23.55
CA ASP A 72 6.35 0.51 24.04
C ASP A 72 5.91 -0.58 23.04
N GLY A 73 6.49 -0.60 21.84
CA GLY A 73 6.13 -1.49 20.73
C GLY A 73 4.72 -1.26 20.16
N THR A 74 3.94 -0.30 20.68
CA THR A 74 2.58 -0.03 20.23
C THR A 74 2.59 0.86 18.99
N VAL A 75 2.17 0.31 17.85
CA VAL A 75 2.03 1.03 16.59
C VAL A 75 0.60 0.92 16.12
N THR A 76 -0.03 2.07 15.85
CA THR A 76 -1.38 2.11 15.26
C THR A 76 -1.30 2.29 13.75
N ARG A 77 -2.39 1.96 13.03
CA ARG A 77 -2.47 2.18 11.58
C ARG A 77 -2.19 3.63 11.16
N THR A 78 -2.45 4.60 12.04
CA THR A 78 -2.19 6.02 11.79
C THR A 78 -0.70 6.28 11.65
N HIS A 79 0.13 5.67 12.49
CA HIS A 79 1.59 5.75 12.40
C HIS A 79 2.09 5.17 11.08
N VAL A 80 1.60 3.98 10.71
CA VAL A 80 1.93 3.35 9.42
C VAL A 80 1.45 4.22 8.24
N PHE A 81 0.27 4.82 8.34
CA PHE A 81 -0.25 5.72 7.31
C PHE A 81 0.65 6.96 7.14
N VAL A 82 1.04 7.62 8.23
CA VAL A 82 1.94 8.77 8.18
C VAL A 82 3.29 8.38 7.61
N ALA A 83 3.88 7.28 8.06
CA ALA A 83 5.18 6.79 7.58
C ALA A 83 5.14 6.42 6.08
N THR A 84 4.06 5.80 5.60
CA THR A 84 3.93 5.40 4.19
C THR A 84 3.67 6.56 3.23
N HIS A 85 3.31 7.74 3.73
CA HIS A 85 3.05 8.96 2.94
C HIS A 85 4.03 10.10 3.24
N THR A 86 5.07 9.80 4.02
CA THR A 86 6.18 10.70 4.30
C THR A 86 7.47 10.09 3.74
N SER A 87 8.38 10.91 3.21
CA SER A 87 9.73 10.48 2.83
C SER A 87 10.57 10.22 4.08
N LYS A 88 11.73 9.57 3.91
CA LYS A 88 12.72 9.42 4.98
C LYS A 88 13.18 10.76 5.56
N ASP A 89 13.21 11.80 4.74
CA ASP A 89 13.57 13.17 5.15
C ASP A 89 12.44 13.88 5.93
N GLY A 90 11.32 13.21 6.21
CA GLY A 90 10.18 13.78 6.92
C GLY A 90 9.26 14.66 6.05
N SER A 91 9.60 14.87 4.78
CA SER A 91 8.80 15.65 3.83
C SER A 91 7.83 14.77 3.02
N CYS A 92 6.66 15.30 2.70
CA CYS A 92 5.77 14.69 1.71
C CYS A 92 6.01 15.37 0.34
N PRO A 93 6.37 14.62 -0.72
CA PRO A 93 6.58 15.20 -2.05
C PRO A 93 5.28 15.71 -2.68
N PHE A 94 4.12 15.29 -2.18
CA PHE A 94 2.81 15.68 -2.68
C PHE A 94 2.26 16.86 -1.87
N LEU A 95 2.34 18.06 -2.43
CA LEU A 95 1.94 19.32 -1.76
C LEU A 95 0.49 19.27 -1.27
N GLU A 96 -0.43 18.77 -2.08
CA GLU A 96 -1.86 18.65 -1.75
C GLU A 96 -2.14 17.76 -0.53
N LEU A 97 -1.26 16.79 -0.25
CA LEU A 97 -1.43 15.86 0.86
C LEU A 97 -0.84 16.38 2.18
N ARG A 98 0.04 17.38 2.12
CA ARG A 98 0.72 17.93 3.31
C ARG A 98 -0.25 18.43 4.38
N PRO A 99 -1.26 19.27 4.07
CA PRO A 99 -2.17 19.78 5.10
C PRO A 99 -2.90 18.66 5.83
N SER A 100 -3.29 17.61 5.10
CA SER A 100 -3.94 16.45 5.71
C SER A 100 -3.01 15.64 6.60
N LEU A 101 -1.75 15.43 6.19
CA LEU A 101 -0.77 14.73 7.02
C LEU A 101 -0.44 15.52 8.29
N ASP A 102 -0.31 16.84 8.19
CA ASP A 102 -0.05 17.70 9.32
C ASP A 102 -1.23 17.71 10.31
N GLU A 103 -2.46 17.73 9.80
CA GLU A 103 -3.65 17.59 10.64
C GLU A 103 -3.75 16.22 11.32
N ILE A 104 -3.40 15.13 10.62
CA ILE A 104 -3.32 13.80 11.22
C ILE A 104 -2.28 13.78 12.35
N LYS A 105 -1.08 14.32 12.13
CA LYS A 105 -0.03 14.41 13.15
C LYS A 105 -0.48 15.25 14.34
N ARG A 106 -1.20 16.35 14.11
CA ARG A 106 -1.77 17.20 15.15
C ARG A 106 -2.78 16.43 16.01
N LEU A 107 -3.70 15.68 15.38
CA LEU A 107 -4.69 14.87 16.08
C LEU A 107 -4.05 13.77 16.94
N VAL A 108 -3.02 13.10 16.42
CA VAL A 108 -2.26 12.10 17.19
C VAL A 108 -1.51 12.72 18.36
N SER A 109 -0.98 13.94 18.19
CA SER A 109 -0.28 14.65 19.27
C SER A 109 -1.22 15.09 20.39
N LEU A 110 -2.48 15.40 20.07
CA LEU A 110 -3.50 15.77 21.06
C LEU A 110 -4.04 14.57 21.85
N ASP A 111 -4.21 13.44 21.18
CA ASP A 111 -4.67 12.20 21.79
C ASP A 111 -3.94 11.02 21.13
N PRO A 112 -2.87 10.50 21.77
CA PRO A 112 -2.11 9.38 21.24
C PRO A 112 -2.92 8.09 21.10
N TYR A 113 -3.99 7.94 21.88
CA TYR A 113 -4.88 6.77 21.87
C TYR A 113 -6.01 6.92 20.84
N LEU A 114 -6.09 8.08 20.15
CA LEU A 114 -7.07 8.35 19.13
C LEU A 114 -6.85 7.43 17.93
N GLY A 115 -7.76 6.46 17.78
CA GLY A 115 -7.75 5.50 16.67
C GLY A 115 -7.30 4.08 17.03
N GLU A 116 -7.00 3.77 18.29
CA GLU A 116 -6.73 2.38 18.71
C GLU A 116 -7.96 1.47 18.63
N LYS A 117 -9.17 2.04 18.77
CA LYS A 117 -10.39 1.26 19.01
C LYS A 117 -11.37 1.29 17.85
N ASP A 118 -11.37 2.35 17.04
CA ASP A 118 -12.36 2.57 16.01
C ASP A 118 -11.71 3.12 14.73
N LEU A 119 -11.75 2.31 13.67
CA LEU A 119 -11.21 2.64 12.36
C LEU A 119 -12.00 3.73 11.63
N ASP A 120 -13.26 3.97 12.01
CA ASP A 120 -14.11 4.99 11.38
C ASP A 120 -13.99 6.36 12.06
N ASN A 121 -13.37 6.41 13.24
CA ASN A 121 -13.16 7.62 14.03
C ASN A 121 -11.68 7.89 14.34
N ASP A 122 -10.77 7.13 13.73
CA ASP A 122 -9.34 7.39 13.83
C ASP A 122 -8.94 8.70 13.11
N PRO A 123 -7.73 9.24 13.37
CA PRO A 123 -7.27 10.47 12.75
C PRO A 123 -7.28 10.40 11.22
N VAL A 124 -6.97 9.24 10.63
CA VAL A 124 -6.94 9.06 9.17
C VAL A 124 -8.35 9.18 8.58
N ALA A 125 -9.34 8.56 9.22
CA ALA A 125 -10.74 8.58 8.81
C ALA A 125 -11.37 9.95 9.02
N LYS A 126 -10.98 10.68 10.07
CA LYS A 126 -11.45 12.06 10.32
C LYS A 126 -10.96 13.04 9.26
N VAL A 127 -9.71 12.92 8.83
CA VAL A 127 -9.10 13.88 7.90
C VAL A 127 -9.32 13.49 6.44
N ILE A 128 -9.08 12.22 6.08
CA ILE A 128 -9.14 11.75 4.69
C ILE A 128 -10.49 11.08 4.36
N GLY A 129 -11.34 10.87 5.36
CA GLY A 129 -12.61 10.17 5.23
C GLY A 129 -12.53 8.68 5.52
N ARG A 130 -13.70 8.11 5.82
CA ARG A 130 -13.87 6.69 6.19
C ARG A 130 -13.33 5.74 5.11
N ASP A 131 -12.81 4.60 5.57
CA ASP A 131 -12.40 3.54 4.65
C ASP A 131 -13.60 2.90 3.95
N GLY A 132 -13.38 2.53 2.69
CA GLY A 132 -14.36 1.81 1.89
C GLY A 132 -14.51 0.34 2.29
N LYS A 133 -15.45 -0.34 1.65
CA LYS A 133 -15.59 -1.79 1.80
C LYS A 133 -14.38 -2.48 1.16
N GLY A 134 -13.84 -3.50 1.83
CA GLY A 134 -12.77 -4.36 1.28
C GLY A 134 -11.33 -3.86 1.43
N ARG A 135 -11.08 -2.65 1.97
CA ARG A 135 -9.72 -2.13 2.16
C ARG A 135 -9.63 -1.15 3.32
N VAL A 136 -8.66 -1.34 4.21
CA VAL A 136 -8.30 -0.39 5.28
C VAL A 136 -6.96 0.27 4.94
N ARG A 137 -6.91 1.62 4.89
CA ARG A 137 -5.65 2.33 4.62
C ARG A 137 -4.63 2.12 5.74
N GLY A 138 -3.38 1.82 5.38
CA GLY A 138 -2.30 1.65 6.35
C GLY A 138 -2.14 0.25 6.94
N LEU A 139 -3.00 -0.72 6.58
CA LEU A 139 -2.90 -2.12 7.04
C LEU A 139 -2.51 -3.11 5.92
N GLY A 140 -1.98 -2.60 4.80
CA GLY A 140 -1.59 -3.43 3.66
C GLY A 140 -2.78 -3.87 2.76
N THR A 141 -2.46 -4.66 1.74
CA THR A 141 -3.44 -5.09 0.72
C THR A 141 -4.35 -6.19 1.28
N GLY A 142 -5.65 -6.12 1.00
CA GLY A 142 -6.61 -7.18 1.33
C GLY A 142 -7.18 -7.15 2.74
N VAL A 143 -6.71 -6.26 3.62
CA VAL A 143 -7.29 -6.13 4.97
C VAL A 143 -8.62 -5.40 4.91
N THR A 144 -9.67 -6.08 5.35
CA THR A 144 -11.02 -5.50 5.48
C THR A 144 -11.27 -5.03 6.92
N LYS A 145 -12.26 -4.15 7.11
CA LYS A 145 -12.65 -3.68 8.46
C LYS A 145 -13.01 -4.84 9.39
N THR A 146 -13.65 -5.89 8.88
CA THR A 146 -14.02 -7.08 9.66
C THR A 146 -12.78 -7.81 10.17
N VAL A 147 -11.81 -8.05 9.29
CA VAL A 147 -10.55 -8.72 9.65
C VAL A 147 -9.75 -7.87 10.65
N ALA A 148 -9.66 -6.56 10.40
CA ALA A 148 -9.01 -5.63 11.31
C ALA A 148 -9.71 -5.55 12.69
N GLY A 149 -11.04 -5.59 12.72
CA GLY A 149 -11.82 -5.61 13.95
C GLY A 149 -11.59 -6.88 14.78
N ILE A 150 -11.53 -8.05 14.13
CA ILE A 150 -11.20 -9.34 14.78
C ILE A 150 -9.78 -9.29 15.36
N TYR A 151 -8.83 -8.69 14.66
CA TYR A 151 -7.46 -8.52 15.14
C TYR A 151 -7.37 -7.64 16.38
N LEU A 152 -7.97 -6.44 16.33
CA LEU A 152 -8.02 -5.52 17.47
C LEU A 152 -8.71 -6.14 18.68
N TYR A 153 -9.74 -6.97 18.46
CA TYR A 153 -10.42 -7.72 19.53
C TYR A 153 -9.51 -8.81 20.14
N SER A 154 -8.76 -9.54 19.31
CA SER A 154 -7.89 -10.64 19.75
C SER A 154 -6.68 -10.16 20.55
N ILE A 155 -6.10 -9.00 20.19
CA ILE A 155 -5.03 -8.37 20.99
C ILE A 155 -5.52 -8.00 22.39
N LYS A 156 -6.73 -7.41 22.50
CA LYS A 156 -7.33 -7.03 23.79
C LYS A 156 -7.57 -8.23 24.71
N LYS A 157 -7.95 -9.38 24.14
CA LYS A 157 -8.23 -10.63 24.88
C LYS A 157 -6.98 -11.36 25.35
N SER A 158 -5.90 -11.30 24.58
CA SER A 158 -4.67 -12.04 24.87
C SER A 158 -3.73 -11.30 25.83
N GLY A 159 -3.82 -9.97 25.94
CA GLY A 159 -2.88 -9.18 26.76
C GLY A 159 -1.43 -9.27 26.27
N VAL A 160 -1.22 -9.86 25.08
CA VAL A 160 0.10 -10.04 24.47
C VAL A 160 0.34 -8.85 23.53
N GLY A 161 1.45 -8.17 23.74
CA GLY A 161 1.88 -7.06 22.89
C GLY A 161 2.05 -7.47 21.41
N PRO A 162 2.10 -6.51 20.49
CA PRO A 162 1.89 -6.68 19.04
C PRO A 162 2.85 -7.66 18.34
N LYS A 163 3.96 -8.05 18.98
CA LYS A 163 5.01 -8.93 18.46
C LYS A 163 4.52 -10.31 18.01
N GLY A 164 3.49 -10.88 18.65
CA GLY A 164 2.98 -12.22 18.31
C GLY A 164 1.87 -12.24 17.25
N ALA A 165 1.21 -11.11 17.01
CA ALA A 165 -0.06 -11.08 16.30
C ALA A 165 0.09 -10.71 14.82
N VAL A 166 1.06 -9.85 14.46
CA VAL A 166 1.32 -9.43 13.06
C VAL A 166 1.75 -10.60 12.18
N CYS A 167 2.57 -11.52 12.72
CA CYS A 167 3.05 -12.69 11.97
C CYS A 167 1.92 -13.67 11.62
N GLN A 168 0.82 -13.69 12.40
CA GLN A 168 -0.35 -14.53 12.10
C GLN A 168 -1.28 -13.89 11.07
N LEU A 169 -1.29 -12.56 10.91
CA LEU A 169 -2.14 -11.88 9.93
C LEU A 169 -1.73 -12.16 8.49
N SER A 170 -0.42 -12.20 8.19
CA SER A 170 0.04 -12.61 6.86
C SER A 170 -0.39 -14.05 6.56
N THR A 171 -0.29 -14.94 7.55
CA THR A 171 -0.68 -16.35 7.42
C THR A 171 -2.19 -16.52 7.21
N ILE A 172 -3.03 -15.84 8.01
CA ILE A 172 -4.49 -15.93 7.90
C ILE A 172 -5.02 -15.28 6.60
N ALA A 173 -4.41 -14.18 6.15
CA ALA A 173 -4.77 -13.55 4.89
C ALA A 173 -4.41 -14.45 3.69
N GLN A 174 -3.26 -15.14 3.74
CA GLN A 174 -2.86 -16.14 2.76
C GLN A 174 -3.77 -17.38 2.77
N GLU A 175 -4.25 -17.81 3.94
CA GLU A 175 -5.17 -18.94 4.07
C GLU A 175 -6.60 -18.61 3.61
N SER A 176 -7.08 -17.38 3.81
CA SER A 176 -8.42 -16.94 3.38
C SER A 176 -8.54 -16.71 1.86
N THR A 177 -7.42 -16.54 1.17
CA THR A 177 -7.34 -16.46 -0.29
C THR A 177 -6.99 -17.84 -0.84
N GLY A 178 -7.94 -18.77 -0.75
CA GLY A 178 -7.77 -20.17 -1.13
C GLY A 178 -6.97 -20.39 -2.42
N SER A 179 -5.68 -20.67 -2.27
CA SER A 179 -4.82 -21.29 -3.28
C SER A 179 -3.94 -22.29 -2.56
N LEU A 180 -4.47 -23.51 -2.44
CA LEU A 180 -3.72 -24.69 -2.06
C LEU A 180 -2.70 -24.98 -3.18
N LEU A 181 -1.51 -24.40 -3.08
CA LEU A 181 -0.33 -24.93 -3.74
C LEU A 181 0.72 -25.22 -2.67
N ILE A 182 0.64 -26.45 -2.19
CA ILE A 182 1.62 -27.11 -1.34
C ILE A 182 2.96 -27.11 -2.09
N TRP A 183 3.96 -26.40 -1.58
CA TRP A 183 5.35 -26.71 -1.85
C TRP A 183 6.05 -26.99 -0.52
N SER A 184 5.89 -28.23 -0.06
CA SER A 184 6.76 -28.81 0.96
C SER A 184 8.14 -29.01 0.34
N SER A 185 9.11 -28.22 0.74
CA SER A 185 10.53 -28.63 0.69
C SER A 185 10.96 -28.99 2.11
N LYS A 186 11.05 -30.31 2.34
CA LYS A 186 11.72 -30.91 3.49
C LYS A 186 13.13 -30.32 3.62
N VAL A 187 13.43 -29.69 4.74
CA VAL A 187 14.79 -29.62 5.26
C VAL A 187 14.97 -30.87 6.12
N VAL A 188 15.70 -31.86 5.60
CA VAL A 188 16.29 -32.93 6.40
C VAL A 188 17.70 -32.46 6.74
N GLY A 189 18.06 -32.56 8.03
CA GLY A 189 19.40 -32.27 8.53
C GLY A 189 20.43 -33.33 8.16
#